data_AF-A0A9X0QJE2-F1
#
_entry.id   AF-A0A9X0QJE2-F1
#
_cell.length_a   1.000
_cell.length_b   1.000
_cell.length_c   1.000
_cell.angle_alpha   90.00
_cell.angle_beta   90.00
_cell.angle_gamma   90.00
#
_symmetry.space_group_name_H-M   'P 1'
#
loop_
_entity.id
_entity.type
_entity.pdbx_description
1 polymer ?
#
loop_
_entity_poly.entity_id
_entity_poly.type
_entity_poly.pdbx_seq_one_letter_code
_entity_poly.pdbx_strand_id
1 'polypeptide(L)'
;MSTLTHMKPRALNLLLLLSTLPVFAQKPIIGIFESTSSGAGDNQGQPGVRVLFYQSGRQWRSYNAICQDEACLKTIVHLYPPVTTWTLFKQGKPVAKVAATTPTAYHSYSEIGVQTITNPAAVLHLERRSTPDYPDRPHAILATNLSHLTDPDNWQPAAVFPLDLTHVIQAFHKLYPHPKNCTQNTTNSPSNYHDSTYPDSQIKMDSSYLSNKTNWRMLQITLGGYLCDGPPDDAYVDHWFAISPTGEVHHLGRLMHLAGAADFAREGHSELLFQVQGGNEAGYKLFYDNFTHQAQDTVTYH
;
A
#
# COMPACT_ATOMS: atom_id res chain seq x y z
N MET A 1 -69.60 -62.25 3.64
CA MET A 1 -69.28 -60.95 4.28
C MET A 1 -67.77 -60.89 4.48
N SER A 2 -67.04 -60.32 3.51
CA SER A 2 -65.60 -60.10 3.61
C SER A 2 -65.33 -58.61 3.42
N THR A 3 -64.78 -57.99 4.45
CA THR A 3 -64.40 -56.58 4.49
C THR A 3 -62.95 -56.43 4.00
N LEU A 4 -62.77 -55.75 2.87
CA LEU A 4 -61.47 -55.30 2.35
C LEU A 4 -61.08 -53.98 3.03
N THR A 5 -59.92 -53.95 3.68
CA THR A 5 -59.29 -52.77 4.25
C THR A 5 -58.34 -52.12 3.25
N HIS A 6 -58.63 -50.87 2.87
CA HIS A 6 -57.78 -50.02 2.03
C HIS A 6 -56.61 -49.42 2.85
N MET A 7 -55.37 -49.75 2.51
CA MET A 7 -54.17 -49.02 2.96
C MET A 7 -53.84 -47.88 1.99
N LYS A 8 -53.76 -46.65 2.50
CA LYS A 8 -53.27 -45.47 1.77
C LYS A 8 -51.72 -45.43 1.81
N PRO A 9 -51.03 -45.14 0.70
CA PRO A 9 -49.58 -44.93 0.71
C PRO A 9 -49.25 -43.56 1.32
N ARG A 10 -48.37 -43.55 2.33
CA ARG A 10 -47.76 -42.33 2.88
C ARG A 10 -46.61 -41.90 1.96
N ALA A 11 -46.75 -40.75 1.31
CA ALA A 11 -45.69 -40.11 0.56
C ALA A 11 -44.64 -39.56 1.55
N LEU A 12 -43.41 -40.08 1.44
CA LEU A 12 -42.25 -39.67 2.22
C LEU A 12 -41.64 -38.44 1.53
N ASN A 13 -41.93 -37.23 2.03
CA ASN A 13 -41.28 -36.00 1.58
C ASN A 13 -39.82 -36.00 2.07
N LEU A 14 -38.89 -36.30 1.17
CA LEU A 14 -37.45 -36.23 1.41
C LEU A 14 -37.02 -34.76 1.37
N LEU A 15 -36.92 -34.13 2.53
CA LEU A 15 -36.40 -32.77 2.70
C LEU A 15 -34.87 -32.81 2.49
N LEU A 16 -34.41 -32.49 1.28
CA LEU A 16 -32.99 -32.27 1.00
C LEU A 16 -32.53 -31.00 1.74
N LEU A 17 -32.01 -31.17 2.96
CA LEU A 17 -31.20 -30.18 3.64
C LEU A 17 -29.89 -30.03 2.85
N LEU A 18 -29.88 -29.12 1.88
CA LEU A 18 -28.65 -28.58 1.29
C LEU A 18 -27.88 -27.88 2.41
N SER A 19 -27.01 -28.61 3.09
CA SER A 19 -25.99 -28.06 3.95
C SER A 19 -25.04 -27.23 3.09
N THR A 20 -25.30 -25.93 3.02
CA THR A 20 -24.33 -24.95 2.54
C THR A 20 -23.15 -25.02 3.49
N LEU A 21 -22.11 -25.78 3.12
CA LEU A 21 -20.84 -25.74 3.81
C LEU A 21 -20.43 -24.26 3.91
N PRO A 22 -20.10 -23.75 5.11
CA PRO A 22 -19.63 -22.39 5.24
C PRO A 22 -18.39 -22.30 4.35
N VAL A 23 -18.51 -21.55 3.26
CA VAL A 23 -17.36 -21.13 2.49
C VAL A 23 -16.51 -20.36 3.49
N PHE A 24 -15.43 -20.98 3.97
CA PHE A 24 -14.43 -20.28 4.76
C PHE A 24 -13.92 -19.16 3.87
N ALA A 25 -14.44 -17.96 4.09
CA ALA A 25 -14.04 -16.80 3.34
C ALA A 25 -12.52 -16.68 3.55
N GLN A 26 -11.77 -16.85 2.47
CA GLN A 26 -10.34 -16.62 2.51
C GLN A 26 -10.12 -15.21 3.06
N LYS A 27 -9.23 -15.10 4.05
CA LYS A 27 -8.90 -13.80 4.63
C LYS A 27 -8.40 -12.88 3.52
N PRO A 28 -8.84 -11.61 3.49
CA PRO A 28 -8.33 -10.64 2.54
C PRO A 28 -6.82 -10.52 2.66
N ILE A 29 -6.18 -10.44 1.49
CA ILE A 29 -4.76 -10.15 1.34
C ILE A 29 -4.59 -8.99 0.37
N ILE A 30 -3.58 -8.19 0.62
CA ILE A 30 -3.20 -7.04 -0.20
C ILE A 30 -1.83 -7.34 -0.79
N GLY A 31 -1.71 -7.11 -2.09
CA GLY A 31 -0.46 -7.13 -2.80
C GLY A 31 -0.37 -6.02 -3.82
N ILE A 32 0.76 -5.97 -4.51
CA ILE A 32 0.98 -5.06 -5.63
C ILE A 32 1.60 -5.81 -6.79
N PHE A 33 1.10 -5.54 -8.00
CA PHE A 33 1.72 -6.02 -9.22
C PHE A 33 2.92 -5.15 -9.56
N GLU A 34 4.07 -5.79 -9.72
CA GLU A 34 5.36 -5.14 -9.96
C GLU A 34 6.27 -6.02 -10.82
N SER A 35 7.36 -5.44 -11.32
CA SER A 35 8.43 -6.20 -11.98
C SER A 35 9.68 -6.16 -11.11
N THR A 36 10.31 -7.32 -10.91
CA THR A 36 11.58 -7.41 -10.18
C THR A 36 12.68 -6.70 -10.98
N SER A 37 13.12 -5.52 -10.52
CA SER A 37 14.05 -4.68 -11.27
C SER A 37 15.52 -5.08 -11.10
N SER A 38 15.86 -5.83 -10.05
CA SER A 38 17.24 -6.18 -9.70
C SER A 38 17.30 -7.49 -8.91
N GLY A 39 17.99 -8.50 -9.44
CA GLY A 39 18.23 -9.79 -8.80
C GLY A 39 19.11 -10.68 -9.69
N ALA A 40 19.96 -11.51 -9.08
CA ALA A 40 20.71 -12.55 -9.79
C ALA A 40 19.86 -13.84 -9.76
N GLY A 41 19.03 -14.05 -10.78
CA GLY A 41 18.18 -15.23 -10.88
C GLY A 41 17.32 -15.26 -12.15
N ASP A 42 16.74 -16.42 -12.46
CA ASP A 42 15.97 -16.69 -13.68
C ASP A 42 14.69 -15.82 -13.84
N ASN A 43 14.28 -15.14 -12.76
CA ASN A 43 13.07 -14.32 -12.70
C ASN A 43 13.34 -12.81 -12.78
N GLN A 44 14.57 -12.38 -13.08
CA GLN A 44 14.88 -10.96 -13.20
C GLN A 44 14.03 -10.31 -14.31
N GLY A 45 13.39 -9.19 -14.00
CA GLY A 45 12.55 -8.44 -14.93
C GLY A 45 11.20 -9.09 -15.24
N GLN A 46 10.88 -10.23 -14.61
CA GLN A 46 9.58 -10.87 -14.77
C GLN A 46 8.52 -10.18 -13.90
N PRO A 47 7.28 -10.07 -14.40
CA PRO A 47 6.18 -9.54 -13.61
C PRO A 47 5.80 -10.52 -12.50
N GLY A 48 5.55 -9.98 -11.32
CA GLY A 48 5.12 -10.72 -10.14
C GLY A 48 4.06 -9.97 -9.34
N VAL A 49 3.61 -10.59 -8.26
CA VAL A 49 2.77 -9.92 -7.25
C VAL A 49 3.50 -9.99 -5.92
N ARG A 50 3.86 -8.84 -5.37
CA ARG A 50 4.39 -8.76 -4.00
C ARG A 50 3.25 -8.87 -3.01
N VAL A 51 3.34 -9.82 -2.09
CA VAL A 51 2.39 -10.00 -0.99
C VAL A 51 2.79 -9.07 0.16
N LEU A 52 1.91 -8.14 0.52
CA LEU A 52 2.21 -7.08 1.48
C LEU A 52 1.56 -7.33 2.83
N PHE A 53 0.22 -7.40 2.84
CA PHE A 53 -0.57 -7.41 4.05
C PHE A 53 -1.63 -8.49 4.04
N TYR A 54 -1.97 -8.99 5.21
CA TYR A 54 -3.09 -9.89 5.43
C TYR A 54 -3.93 -9.43 6.60
N GLN A 55 -5.23 -9.74 6.54
CA GLN A 55 -6.14 -9.40 7.62
C GLN A 55 -6.08 -10.46 8.73
N SER A 56 -5.81 -10.03 9.96
CA SER A 56 -5.83 -10.86 11.17
C SER A 56 -6.82 -10.30 12.18
N GLY A 57 -8.03 -10.85 12.20
CA GLY A 57 -9.14 -10.26 12.95
C GLY A 57 -9.55 -8.94 12.30
N ARG A 58 -9.50 -7.84 13.07
CA ARG A 58 -9.75 -6.47 12.57
C ARG A 58 -8.47 -5.69 12.24
N GLN A 59 -7.31 -6.32 12.35
CA GLN A 59 -6.03 -5.66 12.13
C GLN A 59 -5.39 -6.13 10.84
N TRP A 60 -4.76 -5.20 10.14
CA TRP A 60 -3.85 -5.51 9.05
C TRP A 60 -2.46 -5.80 9.61
N ARG A 61 -1.79 -6.83 9.05
CA ARG A 61 -0.43 -7.23 9.44
C ARG A 61 0.40 -7.49 8.20
N SER A 62 1.69 -7.18 8.28
CA SER A 62 2.68 -7.63 7.30
C SER A 62 3.21 -9.01 7.66
N TYR A 63 3.87 -9.65 6.70
CA TYR A 63 4.44 -10.99 6.86
C TYR A 63 5.75 -11.02 7.66
N ASN A 64 6.23 -9.87 8.17
CA ASN A 64 7.41 -9.70 9.02
C ASN A 64 8.66 -10.45 8.52
N ALA A 65 8.99 -10.29 7.23
CA ALA A 65 10.10 -10.98 6.59
C ALA A 65 11.41 -10.19 6.74
N ILE A 66 11.91 -10.09 7.97
CA ILE A 66 13.21 -9.47 8.26
C ILE A 66 14.30 -10.51 8.04
N CYS A 67 15.19 -10.27 7.07
CA CYS A 67 16.36 -11.11 6.83
C CYS A 67 17.66 -10.34 6.98
N GLN A 68 18.67 -10.99 7.57
CA GLN A 68 20.02 -10.45 7.76
C GLN A 68 21.07 -11.15 6.89
N ASP A 69 20.72 -12.29 6.28
CA ASP A 69 21.64 -13.09 5.46
C ASP A 69 20.90 -13.88 4.36
N GLU A 70 21.68 -14.50 3.45
CA GLU A 70 21.16 -15.32 2.35
C GLU A 70 20.47 -16.62 2.84
N ALA A 71 20.89 -17.16 3.98
CA ALA A 71 20.27 -18.36 4.56
C ALA A 71 18.82 -18.06 4.98
N CYS A 72 18.58 -16.89 5.55
CA CYS A 72 17.25 -16.40 5.88
C CYS A 72 16.37 -16.30 4.64
N LEU A 73 16.87 -15.74 3.53
CA LEU A 73 16.10 -15.58 2.27
C LEU A 73 15.52 -16.90 1.75
N LYS A 74 16.23 -18.02 1.95
CA LYS A 74 15.78 -19.37 1.55
C LYS A 74 14.72 -19.94 2.48
N THR A 75 14.67 -19.50 3.74
CA THR A 75 13.75 -20.05 4.74
C THR A 75 12.46 -19.25 4.85
N ILE A 76 12.47 -17.93 4.70
CA ILE A 76 11.30 -17.06 4.92
C ILE A 76 10.15 -17.27 3.91
N VAL A 77 10.34 -18.06 2.85
CA VAL A 77 9.30 -18.39 1.88
C VAL A 77 8.04 -18.97 2.53
N HIS A 78 8.18 -19.70 3.64
CA HIS A 78 7.05 -20.31 4.36
C HIS A 78 6.12 -19.28 5.05
N LEU A 79 6.57 -18.04 5.23
CA LEU A 79 5.74 -16.98 5.79
C LEU A 79 4.62 -16.59 4.81
N TYR A 80 4.89 -16.71 3.51
CA TYR A 80 3.98 -16.28 2.45
C TYR A 80 3.03 -17.40 2.01
N PRO A 81 1.83 -17.07 1.51
CA PRO A 81 0.93 -18.08 0.95
C PRO A 81 1.61 -18.84 -0.20
N PRO A 82 1.55 -20.18 -0.26
CA PRO A 82 2.27 -20.94 -1.29
C PRO A 82 1.72 -20.68 -2.70
N VAL A 83 0.40 -20.53 -2.81
CA VAL A 83 -0.32 -20.24 -4.05
C VAL A 83 -1.39 -19.22 -3.76
N THR A 84 -1.59 -18.27 -4.66
CA THR A 84 -2.66 -17.28 -4.54
C THR A 84 -3.27 -16.99 -5.91
N THR A 85 -4.59 -16.86 -5.93
CA THR A 85 -5.31 -16.29 -7.08
C THR A 85 -5.52 -14.81 -6.81
N TRP A 86 -4.91 -13.97 -7.63
CA TRP A 86 -4.99 -12.52 -7.54
C TRP A 86 -5.94 -11.96 -8.58
N THR A 87 -6.76 -11.01 -8.17
CA THR A 87 -7.39 -10.04 -9.07
C THR A 87 -6.56 -8.76 -9.02
N LEU A 88 -6.14 -8.29 -10.19
CA LEU A 88 -5.36 -7.07 -10.35
C LEU A 88 -6.29 -5.90 -10.67
N PHE A 89 -6.08 -4.77 -10.03
CA PHE A 89 -6.91 -3.57 -10.15
C PHE A 89 -6.07 -2.36 -10.56
N LYS A 90 -6.49 -1.67 -11.63
CA LYS A 90 -5.96 -0.35 -12.03
C LYS A 90 -7.09 0.66 -11.92
N GLN A 91 -6.91 1.71 -11.12
CA GLN A 91 -7.92 2.76 -10.91
C GLN A 91 -9.30 2.20 -10.50
N GLY A 92 -9.31 1.27 -9.54
CA GLY A 92 -10.53 0.64 -9.02
C GLY A 92 -11.21 -0.37 -9.95
N LYS A 93 -10.69 -0.61 -11.16
CA LYS A 93 -11.27 -1.57 -12.12
C LYS A 93 -10.42 -2.84 -12.20
N PRO A 94 -11.03 -4.04 -12.21
CA PRO A 94 -10.28 -5.27 -12.41
C PRO A 94 -9.72 -5.29 -13.85
N VAL A 95 -8.41 -5.49 -13.97
CA VAL A 95 -7.70 -5.52 -15.27
C VAL A 95 -7.21 -6.90 -15.64
N ALA A 96 -6.94 -7.76 -14.66
CA ALA A 96 -6.53 -9.14 -14.90
C ALA A 96 -6.83 -10.03 -13.69
N LYS A 97 -6.86 -11.34 -13.93
CA LYS A 97 -6.87 -12.37 -12.89
C LYS A 97 -5.72 -13.34 -13.16
N VAL A 98 -4.88 -13.54 -12.16
CA VAL A 98 -3.67 -14.36 -12.27
C VAL A 98 -3.58 -15.36 -11.13
N ALA A 99 -2.95 -16.50 -11.41
CA ALA A 99 -2.46 -17.38 -10.36
C ALA A 99 -0.97 -17.07 -10.17
N ALA A 100 -0.53 -16.99 -8.92
CA ALA A 100 0.86 -16.78 -8.59
C ALA A 100 1.32 -17.72 -7.48
N THR A 101 2.60 -18.08 -7.51
CA THR A 101 3.22 -19.02 -6.57
C THR A 101 4.40 -18.37 -5.88
N THR A 102 4.52 -18.57 -4.58
CA THR A 102 5.73 -18.21 -3.83
C THR A 102 6.89 -19.09 -4.32
N PRO A 103 8.05 -18.52 -4.66
CA PRO A 103 9.19 -19.31 -5.12
C PRO A 103 9.72 -20.22 -4.00
N THR A 104 10.51 -21.22 -4.37
CA THR A 104 11.12 -22.13 -3.39
C THR A 104 12.20 -21.46 -2.54
N ALA A 105 12.75 -20.34 -3.00
CA ALA A 105 13.70 -19.49 -2.30
C ALA A 105 13.64 -18.07 -2.86
N TYR A 106 14.02 -17.08 -2.04
CA TYR A 106 14.40 -15.75 -2.52
C TYR A 106 15.94 -15.68 -2.64
N HIS A 107 16.42 -14.95 -3.65
CA HIS A 107 17.86 -14.76 -3.92
C HIS A 107 18.32 -13.32 -3.64
N SER A 108 17.37 -12.40 -3.45
CA SER A 108 17.63 -10.99 -3.15
C SER A 108 16.60 -10.46 -2.14
N TYR A 109 16.98 -9.47 -1.34
CA TYR A 109 16.05 -8.73 -0.48
C TYR A 109 14.92 -8.07 -1.27
N SER A 110 15.20 -7.62 -2.50
CA SER A 110 14.19 -7.06 -3.40
C SER A 110 13.13 -8.08 -3.83
N GLU A 111 13.38 -9.38 -3.69
CA GLU A 111 12.44 -10.44 -4.10
C GLU A 111 11.51 -10.88 -2.96
N ILE A 112 11.80 -10.50 -1.72
CA ILE A 112 11.06 -10.94 -0.54
C ILE A 112 9.56 -10.65 -0.70
N GLY A 113 8.75 -11.71 -0.66
CA GLY A 113 7.29 -11.64 -0.80
C GLY A 113 6.79 -11.57 -2.25
N VAL A 114 7.65 -11.57 -3.26
CA VAL A 114 7.24 -11.56 -4.67
C VAL A 114 6.88 -12.97 -5.13
N GLN A 115 5.62 -13.16 -5.50
CA GLN A 115 5.13 -14.39 -6.14
C GLN A 115 5.29 -14.33 -7.65
N THR A 116 5.70 -15.46 -8.23
CA THR A 116 5.82 -15.64 -9.69
C THR A 116 4.45 -15.92 -10.29
N ILE A 117 4.04 -15.15 -11.30
CA ILE A 117 2.79 -15.37 -12.03
C ILE A 117 2.92 -16.62 -12.92
N THR A 118 2.03 -17.60 -12.75
CA THR A 118 2.07 -18.87 -13.50
C THR A 118 1.43 -18.78 -14.88
N ASN A 119 0.65 -17.74 -15.15
CA ASN A 119 0.01 -17.46 -16.43
C ASN A 119 0.40 -16.07 -16.99
N PRO A 120 1.69 -15.84 -17.34
CA PRO A 120 2.20 -14.51 -17.69
C PRO A 120 1.51 -13.85 -18.90
N ALA A 121 0.90 -14.64 -19.79
CA ALA A 121 0.09 -14.15 -20.90
C ALA A 121 -1.04 -13.20 -20.46
N ALA A 122 -1.60 -13.40 -19.26
CA ALA A 122 -2.68 -12.58 -18.73
C ALA A 122 -2.27 -11.13 -18.39
N VAL A 123 -0.97 -10.86 -18.27
CA VAL A 123 -0.43 -9.54 -17.85
C VAL A 123 0.49 -8.91 -18.89
N LEU A 124 0.63 -9.50 -20.08
CA LEU A 124 1.52 -8.98 -21.14
C LEU A 124 1.21 -7.55 -21.58
N HIS A 125 -0.06 -7.16 -21.50
CA HIS A 125 -0.55 -5.83 -21.88
C HIS A 125 -0.50 -4.81 -20.74
N LEU A 126 -0.19 -5.25 -19.52
CA LEU A 126 -0.04 -4.35 -18.39
C LEU A 126 1.36 -3.74 -18.44
N GLU A 127 1.41 -2.40 -18.40
CA GLU A 127 2.67 -1.68 -18.33
C GLU A 127 3.47 -2.14 -17.11
N ARG A 128 4.72 -2.54 -17.36
CA ARG A 128 5.61 -3.11 -16.33
C ARG A 128 6.24 -2.07 -15.42
N ARG A 129 6.20 -0.79 -15.81
CA ARG A 129 6.78 0.33 -15.07
C ARG A 129 5.82 1.51 -15.08
N SER A 130 5.67 2.13 -13.92
CA SER A 130 5.31 3.54 -13.81
C SER A 130 6.42 4.34 -14.51
N THR A 131 6.08 5.15 -15.50
CA THR A 131 7.00 6.18 -15.98
C THR A 131 7.28 7.12 -14.80
N PRO A 132 8.56 7.29 -14.37
CA PRO A 132 8.89 8.13 -13.22
C PRO A 132 8.49 9.61 -13.42
N ASP A 133 8.22 10.03 -14.66
CA ASP A 133 8.02 11.43 -15.02
C ASP A 133 6.61 11.99 -14.74
N TYR A 134 5.69 11.21 -14.17
CA TYR A 134 4.34 11.69 -13.84
C TYR A 134 3.90 11.29 -12.41
N PRO A 135 4.08 12.19 -11.42
CA PRO A 135 3.69 11.95 -10.03
C PRO A 135 2.17 12.00 -9.79
N ASP A 136 1.38 12.45 -10.76
CA ASP A 136 -0.01 12.88 -10.50
C ASP A 136 -1.05 11.75 -10.45
N ARG A 137 -0.70 10.48 -10.67
CA ARG A 137 -1.64 9.37 -10.49
C ARG A 137 -1.00 8.16 -9.82
N PRO A 138 -1.75 7.44 -8.96
CA PRO A 138 -1.35 6.11 -8.54
C PRO A 138 -1.27 5.20 -9.78
N HIS A 139 -0.05 4.96 -10.25
CA HIS A 139 0.24 4.03 -11.35
C HIS A 139 0.34 2.57 -10.88
N ALA A 140 0.35 2.37 -9.57
CA ALA A 140 0.33 1.06 -8.95
C ALA A 140 -0.89 0.25 -9.41
N ILE A 141 -0.64 -1.02 -9.74
CA ILE A 141 -1.70 -2.00 -9.98
C ILE A 141 -1.86 -2.78 -8.67
N LEU A 142 -2.95 -2.49 -7.95
CA LEU A 142 -3.27 -3.15 -6.69
C LEU A 142 -3.63 -4.62 -6.95
N ALA A 143 -3.30 -5.50 -6.02
CA ALA A 143 -3.65 -6.92 -6.09
C ALA A 143 -4.36 -7.37 -4.81
N THR A 144 -5.40 -8.20 -4.96
CA THR A 144 -6.05 -8.85 -3.82
C THR A 144 -6.67 -10.19 -4.25
N ASN A 145 -6.99 -11.07 -3.30
CA ASN A 145 -7.76 -12.29 -3.57
C ASN A 145 -9.27 -12.05 -3.70
N LEU A 146 -9.73 -10.81 -3.52
CA LEU A 146 -11.12 -10.42 -3.74
C LEU A 146 -11.45 -10.31 -5.23
N SER A 147 -12.71 -10.57 -5.60
CA SER A 147 -13.18 -10.42 -6.99
C SER A 147 -13.60 -9.00 -7.34
N HIS A 148 -13.91 -8.19 -6.32
CA HIS A 148 -14.33 -6.80 -6.44
C HIS A 148 -13.60 -5.98 -5.40
N LEU A 149 -13.26 -4.75 -5.79
CA LEU A 149 -12.60 -3.78 -4.95
C LEU A 149 -13.23 -2.42 -5.26
N THR A 150 -13.63 -1.71 -4.21
CA THR A 150 -14.26 -0.40 -4.33
C THR A 150 -13.61 0.55 -3.35
N ASP A 151 -13.56 1.83 -3.69
CA ASP A 151 -13.22 2.91 -2.76
C ASP A 151 -14.54 3.55 -2.27
N PRO A 152 -15.12 3.06 -1.16
CA PRO A 152 -16.38 3.59 -0.65
C PRO A 152 -16.26 5.01 -0.09
N ASP A 153 -15.05 5.46 0.25
CA ASP A 153 -14.83 6.83 0.73
C ASP A 153 -14.64 7.83 -0.41
N ASN A 154 -14.43 7.31 -1.63
CA ASN A 154 -14.32 8.05 -2.88
C ASN A 154 -13.22 9.11 -2.80
N TRP A 155 -12.01 8.65 -2.50
CA TRP A 155 -10.81 9.46 -2.45
C TRP A 155 -10.44 9.97 -3.84
N GLN A 156 -10.29 11.28 -3.97
CA GLN A 156 -9.95 11.91 -5.23
C GLN A 156 -8.96 13.05 -5.03
N PRO A 157 -8.12 13.36 -6.04
CA PRO A 157 -7.36 14.60 -6.05
C PRO A 157 -8.29 15.80 -5.85
N ALA A 158 -7.87 16.76 -5.03
CA ALA A 158 -8.68 17.92 -4.68
C ALA A 158 -7.84 19.19 -4.59
N ALA A 159 -8.49 20.35 -4.73
CA ALA A 159 -7.87 21.62 -4.43
C ALA A 159 -7.64 21.76 -2.92
N VAL A 160 -6.54 22.38 -2.54
CA VAL A 160 -6.20 22.59 -1.13
C VAL A 160 -7.02 23.72 -0.53
N PHE A 161 -7.55 23.50 0.67
CA PHE A 161 -8.19 24.54 1.46
C PHE A 161 -7.12 25.40 2.15
N PRO A 162 -7.18 26.74 2.09
CA PRO A 162 -6.15 27.59 2.70
C PRO A 162 -5.95 27.36 4.20
N LEU A 163 -7.03 27.06 4.93
CA LEU A 163 -6.97 26.76 6.37
C LEU A 163 -6.21 25.46 6.66
N ASP A 164 -6.38 24.45 5.82
CA ASP A 164 -5.67 23.17 5.93
C ASP A 164 -4.18 23.35 5.73
N LEU A 165 -3.80 24.11 4.70
CA LEU A 165 -2.39 24.43 4.45
C LEU A 165 -1.78 25.14 5.66
N THR A 166 -2.52 26.08 6.27
CA THR A 166 -2.06 26.82 7.46
C THR A 166 -1.80 25.86 8.64
N HIS A 167 -2.73 24.94 8.92
CA HIS A 167 -2.56 23.97 10.01
C HIS A 167 -1.45 22.95 9.72
N VAL A 168 -1.30 22.51 8.47
CA VAL A 168 -0.22 21.60 8.06
C VAL A 168 1.13 22.28 8.17
N ILE A 169 1.27 23.54 7.75
CA ILE A 169 2.49 24.33 7.91
C ILE A 169 2.85 24.47 9.40
N GLN A 170 1.87 24.75 10.27
CA GLN A 170 2.09 24.81 11.71
C GLN A 170 2.53 23.46 12.30
N ALA A 171 1.93 22.36 11.85
CA ALA A 171 2.35 21.02 12.25
C ALA A 171 3.77 20.70 11.78
N PHE A 172 4.12 21.11 10.56
CA PHE A 172 5.46 20.95 9.99
C PHE A 172 6.53 21.72 10.77
N HIS A 173 6.27 23.00 11.11
CA HIS A 173 7.16 23.78 11.99
C HIS A 173 7.38 23.16 13.37
N LYS A 174 6.38 22.45 13.91
CA LYS A 174 6.55 21.71 15.17
C LYS A 174 7.42 20.47 15.01
N LEU A 175 7.35 19.79 13.86
CA LEU A 175 8.19 18.62 13.56
C LEU A 175 9.64 19.02 13.30
N TYR A 176 9.84 20.13 12.58
CA TYR A 176 11.15 20.60 12.13
C TYR A 176 11.36 22.08 12.50
N PRO A 177 11.48 22.44 13.79
CA PRO A 177 11.65 23.84 14.16
C PRO A 177 12.98 24.44 13.63
N HIS A 178 14.00 23.59 13.48
CA HIS A 178 15.36 23.96 13.10
C HIS A 178 15.98 22.90 12.17
N PRO A 179 15.53 22.79 10.91
CA PRO A 179 16.12 21.85 9.97
C PRO A 179 17.57 22.23 9.67
N LYS A 180 18.43 21.23 9.48
CA LYS A 180 19.83 21.46 9.12
C LYS A 180 19.96 21.84 7.65
N ASN A 181 20.79 22.83 7.35
CA ASN A 181 21.10 23.22 5.98
C ASN A 181 22.54 23.71 5.86
N CYS A 182 23.01 23.91 4.63
CA CYS A 182 24.35 24.41 4.32
C CYS A 182 24.29 25.87 3.88
N THR A 183 25.38 26.59 4.11
CA THR A 183 25.54 27.94 3.56
C THR A 183 26.14 27.83 2.16
N GLN A 184 25.75 28.71 1.24
CA GLN A 184 26.32 28.78 -0.13
C GLN A 184 27.78 29.27 -0.18
N ASN A 185 28.58 29.05 0.86
CA ASN A 185 30.03 29.25 0.77
C ASN A 185 30.66 28.00 0.16
N THR A 186 31.88 28.13 -0.35
CA THR A 186 32.52 27.33 -1.42
C THR A 186 32.54 25.79 -1.26
N THR A 187 32.08 25.24 -0.15
CA THR A 187 31.84 23.80 0.04
C THR A 187 30.49 23.59 0.72
N ASN A 188 29.51 23.00 0.03
CA ASN A 188 28.22 22.63 0.61
C ASN A 188 28.30 21.29 1.38
N SER A 189 29.41 21.07 2.09
CA SER A 189 29.72 19.81 2.78
C SER A 189 28.92 19.67 4.09
N PRO A 190 28.62 18.44 4.55
CA PRO A 190 28.03 18.17 5.86
C PRO A 190 28.72 18.84 7.06
N SER A 191 30.01 19.15 6.94
CA SER A 191 30.77 19.92 7.93
C SER A 191 30.24 21.35 8.14
N ASN A 192 29.40 21.87 7.23
CA ASN A 192 28.85 23.22 7.24
C ASN A 192 27.35 23.26 7.59
N TYR A 193 26.82 22.17 8.15
CA TYR A 193 25.45 22.10 8.64
C TYR A 193 25.22 23.11 9.77
N HIS A 194 24.14 23.88 9.65
CA HIS A 194 23.68 24.78 10.71
C HIS A 194 22.16 24.71 10.81
N ASP A 195 21.64 25.07 11.98
CA ASP A 195 20.20 25.24 12.17
C ASP A 195 19.72 26.39 11.30
N SER A 196 18.79 26.08 10.39
CA SER A 196 18.15 27.08 9.55
C SER A 196 16.80 27.47 10.14
N THR A 197 16.46 28.75 10.04
CA THR A 197 15.06 29.16 10.02
C THR A 197 14.57 29.12 8.57
N TYR A 198 13.26 28.92 8.37
CA TYR A 198 12.67 28.93 7.04
C TYR A 198 11.29 29.60 7.10
N PRO A 199 10.94 30.43 6.10
CA PRO A 199 9.62 31.02 6.01
C PRO A 199 8.61 30.02 5.43
N ASP A 200 7.33 30.23 5.72
CA ASP A 200 6.21 29.45 5.16
C ASP A 200 6.23 29.41 3.62
N SER A 201 6.74 30.45 2.97
CA SER A 201 6.85 30.53 1.51
C SER A 201 7.83 29.52 0.89
N GLN A 202 8.70 28.89 1.68
CA GLN A 202 9.56 27.79 1.21
C GLN A 202 8.88 26.43 1.28
N ILE A 203 7.76 26.31 2.01
CA ILE A 203 6.98 25.09 2.07
C ILE A 203 6.06 25.06 0.86
N LYS A 204 6.31 24.10 -0.03
CA LYS A 204 5.54 23.88 -1.24
C LYS A 204 4.53 22.78 -1.01
N MET A 205 3.39 22.90 -1.68
CA MET A 205 2.38 21.84 -1.74
C MET A 205 2.51 21.11 -3.06
N ASP A 206 2.57 19.79 -2.99
CA ASP A 206 2.79 18.93 -4.16
C ASP A 206 1.51 18.17 -4.54
N SER A 207 0.76 17.66 -3.57
CA SER A 207 -0.45 16.87 -3.82
C SER A 207 -1.50 17.06 -2.73
N SER A 208 -2.76 16.88 -3.09
CA SER A 208 -3.86 16.86 -2.12
C SER A 208 -5.01 15.96 -2.56
N TYR A 209 -5.62 15.29 -1.58
CA TYR A 209 -6.73 14.36 -1.77
C TYR A 209 -7.86 14.63 -0.77
N LEU A 210 -9.09 14.38 -1.19
CA LEU A 210 -10.32 14.49 -0.39
C LEU A 210 -11.10 13.18 -0.45
N SER A 211 -11.53 12.70 0.71
CA SER A 211 -12.61 11.73 0.83
C SER A 211 -13.95 12.45 0.75
N ASN A 212 -14.72 12.18 -0.31
CA ASN A 212 -16.02 12.81 -0.52
C ASN A 212 -17.11 12.30 0.45
N LYS A 213 -16.88 11.16 1.11
CA LYS A 213 -17.83 10.57 2.06
C LYS A 213 -17.56 10.99 3.50
N THR A 214 -16.29 11.01 3.89
CA THR A 214 -15.90 11.22 5.30
C THR A 214 -15.32 12.60 5.57
N ASN A 215 -15.07 13.43 4.53
CA ASN A 215 -14.42 14.74 4.63
C ASN A 215 -12.99 14.71 5.21
N TRP A 216 -12.37 13.54 5.28
CA TRP A 216 -10.93 13.44 5.50
C TRP A 216 -10.18 14.03 4.31
N ARG A 217 -9.07 14.71 4.59
CA ARG A 217 -8.22 15.35 3.59
C ARG A 217 -6.79 14.90 3.79
N MET A 218 -6.02 14.84 2.71
CA MET A 218 -4.58 14.60 2.76
C MET A 218 -3.84 15.66 1.97
N LEU A 219 -2.69 16.06 2.51
CA LEU A 219 -1.80 17.03 1.90
C LEU A 219 -0.38 16.47 1.89
N GLN A 220 0.29 16.61 0.75
CA GLN A 220 1.72 16.40 0.61
C GLN A 220 2.40 17.77 0.51
N ILE A 221 3.41 17.99 1.34
CA ILE A 221 4.23 19.20 1.32
C ILE A 221 5.72 18.87 1.29
N THR A 222 6.52 19.79 0.76
CA THR A 222 7.99 19.68 0.72
C THR A 222 8.60 21.01 1.11
N LEU A 223 9.63 20.99 1.96
CA LEU A 223 10.45 22.17 2.23
C LEU A 223 11.49 22.36 1.11
N GLY A 224 11.43 23.51 0.44
CA GLY A 224 12.43 23.88 -0.56
C GLY A 224 13.72 24.43 0.04
N GLY A 225 14.71 24.70 -0.82
CA GLY A 225 15.90 25.45 -0.41
C GLY A 225 16.99 24.61 0.26
N TYR A 226 17.01 23.29 0.07
CA TYR A 226 18.14 22.46 0.47
C TYR A 226 19.39 22.84 -0.33
N LEU A 227 20.50 23.14 0.36
CA LEU A 227 21.73 23.64 -0.24
C LEU A 227 22.92 22.71 -0.08
N CYS A 228 22.82 21.65 0.72
CA CYS A 228 23.95 20.77 0.98
C CYS A 228 24.22 19.80 -0.19
N ASP A 229 25.48 19.37 -0.28
CA ASP A 229 25.91 18.27 -1.14
C ASP A 229 25.44 16.96 -0.50
N GLY A 230 24.68 16.15 -1.25
CA GLY A 230 24.19 14.86 -0.80
C GLY A 230 22.67 14.72 -0.85
N PRO A 231 22.13 13.61 -0.33
CA PRO A 231 20.69 13.42 -0.22
C PRO A 231 20.09 14.44 0.76
N PRO A 232 18.90 15.01 0.46
CA PRO A 232 18.20 15.91 1.36
C PRO A 232 18.00 15.30 2.75
N ASP A 233 18.17 16.12 3.78
CA ASP A 233 17.83 15.76 5.15
C ASP A 233 16.30 15.56 5.29
N ASP A 234 15.90 14.92 6.39
CA ASP A 234 14.52 14.50 6.66
C ASP A 234 13.45 15.60 6.55
N ALA A 235 13.81 16.89 6.69
CA ALA A 235 12.87 18.00 6.56
C ALA A 235 12.63 18.44 5.10
N TYR A 236 13.57 18.13 4.20
CA TYR A 236 13.59 18.60 2.81
C TYR A 236 13.10 17.55 1.81
N VAL A 237 12.56 16.44 2.31
CA VAL A 237 11.85 15.45 1.51
C VAL A 237 10.36 15.75 1.54
N ASP A 238 9.57 15.00 0.78
CA ASP A 238 8.12 15.13 0.82
C ASP A 238 7.53 14.54 2.11
N HIS A 239 6.52 15.19 2.66
CA HIS A 239 5.80 14.78 3.87
C HIS A 239 4.30 14.70 3.62
N TRP A 240 3.68 13.64 4.12
CA TRP A 240 2.25 13.44 4.07
C TRP A 240 1.58 13.73 5.39
N PHE A 241 0.47 14.45 5.32
CA PHE A 241 -0.40 14.76 6.45
C PHE A 241 -1.84 14.36 6.14
N ALA A 242 -2.52 13.76 7.11
CA ALA A 242 -3.97 13.59 7.11
C ALA A 242 -4.60 14.67 7.97
N ILE A 243 -5.75 15.17 7.54
CA ILE A 243 -6.53 16.19 8.22
C ILE A 243 -7.92 15.64 8.45
N SER A 244 -8.30 15.52 9.71
CA SER A 244 -9.60 15.00 10.10
C SER A 244 -10.73 15.96 9.70
N PRO A 245 -11.99 15.51 9.74
CA PRO A 245 -13.14 16.38 9.49
C PRO A 245 -13.25 17.53 10.51
N THR A 246 -12.68 17.37 11.71
CA THR A 246 -12.63 18.41 12.75
C THR A 246 -11.43 19.35 12.59
N GLY A 247 -10.54 19.09 11.62
CA GLY A 247 -9.35 19.92 11.35
C GLY A 247 -8.10 19.49 12.12
N GLU A 248 -8.12 18.35 12.82
CA GLU A 248 -6.94 17.78 13.47
C GLU A 248 -5.94 17.29 12.41
N VAL A 249 -4.67 17.61 12.59
CA VAL A 249 -3.59 17.26 11.65
C VAL A 249 -2.76 16.11 12.21
N HIS A 250 -2.63 15.05 11.41
CA HIS A 250 -1.80 13.88 11.71
C HIS A 250 -0.68 13.78 10.68
N HIS A 251 0.56 13.69 11.13
CA HIS A 251 1.68 13.36 10.24
C HIS A 251 1.67 11.87 9.93
N LEU A 252 1.64 11.51 8.64
CA LEU A 252 1.59 10.12 8.18
C LEU A 252 2.99 9.55 7.92
N GLY A 253 3.90 10.39 7.44
CA GLY A 253 5.25 9.96 7.07
C GLY A 253 5.88 10.84 6.01
N ARG A 254 6.92 10.30 5.37
CA ARG A 254 7.76 10.98 4.38
C ARG A 254 8.18 10.02 3.27
N LEU A 255 8.59 10.54 2.12
CA LEU A 255 9.08 9.71 1.01
C LEU A 255 8.06 8.67 0.58
N MET A 256 6.80 9.10 0.45
CA MET A 256 5.69 8.21 0.13
C MET A 256 4.89 8.69 -1.07
N HIS A 257 4.34 7.75 -1.81
CA HIS A 257 3.39 8.01 -2.88
C HIS A 257 2.13 7.20 -2.64
N LEU A 258 0.95 7.83 -2.77
CA LEU A 258 -0.32 7.11 -2.67
C LEU A 258 -0.41 6.10 -3.82
N ALA A 259 -0.40 4.80 -3.49
CA ALA A 259 -0.54 3.70 -4.42
C ALA A 259 -2.01 3.37 -4.71
N GLY A 260 -2.91 3.63 -3.76
CA GLY A 260 -4.35 3.57 -4.00
C GLY A 260 -5.17 3.56 -2.71
N ALA A 261 -6.48 3.68 -2.87
CA ALA A 261 -7.47 3.58 -1.81
C ALA A 261 -8.53 2.55 -2.19
N ALA A 262 -8.92 1.70 -1.25
CA ALA A 262 -9.94 0.68 -1.45
C ALA A 262 -10.37 0.02 -0.13
N ASP A 263 -11.57 -0.56 -0.12
CA ASP A 263 -12.12 -1.37 0.98
C ASP A 263 -11.70 -2.84 0.82
N PHE A 264 -10.48 -3.14 1.28
CA PHE A 264 -9.94 -4.49 1.30
C PHE A 264 -10.55 -5.33 2.41
N ALA A 265 -10.99 -4.72 3.53
CA ALA A 265 -11.63 -5.43 4.64
C ALA A 265 -13.10 -5.77 4.39
N ARG A 266 -13.75 -5.12 3.41
CA ARG A 266 -15.20 -5.16 3.13
C ARG A 266 -16.03 -4.64 4.30
N GLU A 267 -15.58 -3.56 4.90
CA GLU A 267 -16.22 -2.91 6.05
C GLU A 267 -16.88 -1.57 5.71
N GLY A 268 -16.88 -1.18 4.43
CA GLY A 268 -17.53 0.05 3.96
C GLY A 268 -16.68 1.31 4.12
N HIS A 269 -15.40 1.15 4.45
CA HIS A 269 -14.37 2.18 4.56
C HIS A 269 -13.14 1.78 3.77
N SER A 270 -12.38 2.76 3.31
CA SER A 270 -11.23 2.54 2.45
C SER A 270 -9.96 2.52 3.28
N GLU A 271 -9.12 1.52 3.06
CA GLU A 271 -7.73 1.58 3.44
C GLU A 271 -6.90 2.29 2.36
N LEU A 272 -5.88 3.03 2.79
CA LEU A 272 -5.00 3.78 1.91
C LEU A 272 -3.61 3.14 1.91
N LEU A 273 -3.20 2.66 0.74
CA LEU A 273 -1.89 2.07 0.51
C LEU A 273 -0.94 3.12 -0.05
N PHE A 274 0.22 3.26 0.59
CA PHE A 274 1.31 4.12 0.17
C PHE A 274 2.51 3.25 -0.19
N GLN A 275 3.18 3.59 -1.29
CA GLN A 275 4.52 3.12 -1.60
C GLN A 275 5.53 4.02 -0.89
N VAL A 276 6.49 3.45 -0.19
CA VAL A 276 7.62 4.14 0.44
C VAL A 276 8.83 3.99 -0.49
N GLN A 277 9.50 5.10 -0.80
CA GLN A 277 10.70 5.09 -1.62
C GLN A 277 11.69 6.17 -1.15
N GLY A 278 12.70 5.76 -0.40
CA GLY A 278 13.84 6.56 0.02
C GLY A 278 15.17 6.01 -0.49
N GLY A 279 16.26 6.71 -0.21
CA GLY A 279 17.61 6.29 -0.66
C GLY A 279 18.01 4.90 -0.15
N ASN A 280 17.70 4.61 1.11
CA ASN A 280 18.02 3.33 1.78
C ASN A 280 16.77 2.61 2.30
N GLU A 281 15.57 3.03 1.92
CA GLU A 281 14.32 2.43 2.41
C GLU A 281 13.36 2.28 1.23
N ALA A 282 12.69 1.13 1.14
CA ALA A 282 11.60 0.95 0.20
C ALA A 282 10.52 0.04 0.79
N GLY A 283 9.32 0.11 0.24
CA GLY A 283 8.25 -0.82 0.59
C GLY A 283 6.89 -0.14 0.60
N TYR A 284 6.05 -0.51 1.57
CA TYR A 284 4.67 -0.09 1.60
C TYR A 284 4.17 0.18 3.02
N LYS A 285 3.27 1.15 3.13
CA LYS A 285 2.51 1.47 4.35
C LYS A 285 1.03 1.46 4.04
N LEU A 286 0.25 0.86 4.92
CA LEU A 286 -1.21 0.82 4.85
C LEU A 286 -1.77 1.61 6.03
N PHE A 287 -2.58 2.62 5.75
CA PHE A 287 -3.35 3.35 6.77
C PHE A 287 -4.82 2.93 6.70
N TYR A 288 -5.43 2.73 7.87
CA TYR A 288 -6.82 2.28 7.96
C TYR A 288 -7.48 2.79 9.24
N ASP A 289 -8.80 2.59 9.34
CA ASP A 289 -9.62 3.03 10.49
C ASP A 289 -9.41 4.54 10.78
N ASN A 290 -9.62 5.38 9.75
CA ASN A 290 -9.47 6.83 9.83
C ASN A 290 -8.07 7.28 10.33
N PHE A 291 -7.01 6.64 9.82
CA PHE A 291 -5.62 6.92 10.17
C PHE A 291 -5.24 6.66 11.64
N THR A 292 -6.09 6.00 12.41
CA THR A 292 -5.78 5.60 13.79
C THR A 292 -4.87 4.37 13.85
N HIS A 293 -4.78 3.63 12.76
CA HIS A 293 -3.95 2.44 12.64
C HIS A 293 -3.13 2.43 11.36
N GLN A 294 -2.00 1.72 11.42
CA GLN A 294 -1.15 1.47 10.28
C GLN A 294 -0.52 0.07 10.30
N ALA A 295 -0.17 -0.44 9.12
CA ALA A 295 0.70 -1.59 8.94
C ALA A 295 1.83 -1.23 7.95
N GLN A 296 3.01 -1.82 8.11
CA GLN A 296 4.15 -1.54 7.24
C GLN A 296 4.85 -2.82 6.78
N ASP A 297 5.25 -2.82 5.51
CA ASP A 297 6.08 -3.83 4.88
C ASP A 297 7.22 -3.10 4.15
N THR A 298 8.29 -2.79 4.88
CA THR A 298 9.41 -1.97 4.42
C THR A 298 10.72 -2.69 4.65
N VAL A 299 11.67 -2.45 3.75
CA VAL A 299 13.04 -2.95 3.80
C VAL A 299 13.98 -1.76 3.86
N THR A 300 14.96 -1.82 4.75
CA THR A 300 16.07 -0.88 4.80
C THR A 300 17.32 -1.55 4.24
N TYR A 301 18.00 -0.90 3.30
CA TYR A 301 19.21 -1.38 2.66
C TYR A 301 20.43 -0.96 3.51
N HIS A 302 21.15 -1.94 4.08
CA HIS A 302 22.40 -1.74 4.84
C HIS A 302 23.42 -2.81 4.50
#